data_AF-A0A1R4GR20-F1
#
_entry.id   AF-A0A1R4GR20-F1
#
_cell.length_a   1.000
_cell.length_b   1.000
_cell.length_c   1.000
_cell.angle_alpha   90.00
_cell.angle_beta   90.00
_cell.angle_gamma   90.00
#
_symmetry.space_group_name_H-M   'P 1'
#
loop_
_entity.id
_entity.type
_entity.pdbx_description
1 polymer ?
#
loop_
_entity_poly.entity_id
_entity_poly.type
_entity_poly.pdbx_seq_one_letter_code
_entity_poly.pdbx_strand_id
1 'polypeptide(L)'
;MCKFQSLTATAVPANTFQYAPRYKPKCPLAVLAVQQIISLQLRSADIVKSMGYPRKHTFAATDRLRYVLCSQNLGLDGSYIDPFYRADEFVLELFRILQIKPEQYREEIESLRQTLQPLK
;
A
#
# COMPACT_ATOMS: atom_id res chain seq x y z
N MET A 1 -2.93 -5.70 27.20
CA MET A 1 -1.66 -6.32 26.74
C MET A 1 -1.98 -7.26 25.58
N CYS A 2 -1.89 -6.78 24.34
CA CYS A 2 -2.21 -7.60 23.16
C CYS A 2 -1.02 -8.49 22.80
N LYS A 3 -1.19 -9.81 22.91
CA LYS A 3 -0.19 -10.83 22.59
C LYS A 3 -0.20 -11.07 21.08
N PHE A 4 0.86 -10.69 20.37
CA PHE A 4 1.11 -11.16 19.01
C PHE A 4 1.64 -12.61 19.09
N GLN A 5 0.83 -13.56 18.63
CA GLN A 5 1.26 -14.94 18.43
C GLN A 5 1.98 -15.03 17.07
N SER A 6 3.26 -15.40 17.09
CA SER A 6 4.01 -15.81 15.92
C SER A 6 3.39 -17.06 15.30
N LEU A 7 2.87 -16.94 14.08
CA LEU A 7 2.42 -18.08 13.29
C LEU A 7 3.46 -18.43 12.23
N THR A 8 3.64 -19.74 12.10
CA THR A 8 4.65 -20.49 11.35
C THR A 8 4.58 -20.23 9.84
N ALA A 9 5.77 -20.08 9.24
CA ALA A 9 5.95 -19.92 7.80
C ALA A 9 5.56 -21.20 7.05
N THR A 10 4.37 -21.20 6.46
CA THR A 10 3.95 -22.18 5.45
C THR A 10 4.25 -21.59 4.07
N ALA A 11 4.99 -22.33 3.25
CA ALA A 11 5.39 -21.92 1.90
C ALA A 11 4.16 -21.84 0.98
N VAL A 12 3.74 -20.62 0.67
CA VAL A 12 2.69 -20.29 -0.32
C VAL A 12 3.33 -20.32 -1.72
N PRO A 13 2.65 -20.84 -2.77
CA PRO A 13 3.19 -20.83 -4.13
C PRO A 13 3.55 -19.40 -4.54
N ALA A 14 4.58 -19.26 -5.37
CA ALA A 14 5.17 -17.99 -5.80
C ALA A 14 4.16 -17.13 -6.59
N ASN A 15 3.26 -16.46 -5.88
CA ASN A 15 2.46 -15.37 -6.42
C ASN A 15 3.40 -14.20 -6.67
N THR A 16 3.41 -13.72 -7.92
CA THR A 16 4.24 -12.65 -8.45
C THR A 16 3.81 -11.27 -7.95
N PHE A 17 3.80 -11.13 -6.63
CA PHE A 17 4.10 -9.88 -5.93
C PHE A 17 5.42 -10.03 -5.15
N GLN A 18 6.40 -10.73 -5.75
CA GLN A 18 7.77 -10.72 -5.26
C GLN A 18 8.40 -9.38 -5.62
N TYR A 19 8.09 -8.39 -4.82
CA TYR A 19 9.05 -7.37 -4.47
C TYR A 19 10.43 -8.02 -4.33
N ALA A 20 11.38 -7.61 -5.17
CA ALA A 20 12.79 -7.96 -4.96
C ALA A 20 13.14 -7.78 -3.48
N PRO A 21 14.02 -8.60 -2.87
CA PRO A 21 14.26 -8.63 -1.41
C PRO A 21 14.51 -7.28 -0.72
N ARG A 22 14.88 -6.26 -1.51
CA ARG A 22 15.06 -4.85 -1.11
C ARG A 22 13.77 -4.08 -0.80
N TYR A 23 12.61 -4.55 -1.27
CA TYR A 23 11.34 -3.88 -1.09
C TYR A 23 10.60 -4.53 0.09
N LYS A 24 10.60 -3.84 1.22
CA LYS A 24 10.01 -4.30 2.47
C LYS A 24 9.01 -3.25 2.96
N PRO A 25 7.83 -3.66 3.44
CA PRO A 25 6.90 -2.74 4.06
C PRO A 25 7.54 -2.08 5.29
N LYS A 26 7.37 -0.76 5.42
CA LYS A 26 8.02 0.04 6.47
C LYS A 26 7.08 0.57 7.55
N CYS A 27 5.77 0.33 7.42
CA CYS A 27 4.77 0.70 8.43
C CYS A 27 3.68 -0.39 8.57
N PRO A 28 2.94 -0.44 9.69
CA PRO A 28 1.89 -1.44 9.93
C PRO A 28 0.85 -1.52 8.81
N LEU A 29 0.37 -0.37 8.32
CA LEU A 29 -0.57 -0.33 7.20
C LEU A 29 0.00 -0.89 5.89
N ALA A 30 1.29 -0.67 5.61
CA ALA A 30 1.92 -1.29 4.45
C ALA A 30 2.02 -2.81 4.59
N VAL A 31 2.28 -3.31 5.81
CA VAL A 31 2.27 -4.77 6.09
C VAL A 31 0.87 -5.33 5.85
N LEU A 32 -0.17 -4.67 6.38
CA LEU A 32 -1.56 -5.05 6.17
C LEU A 32 -1.92 -5.09 4.67
N ALA A 33 -1.54 -4.06 3.92
CA ALA A 33 -1.78 -4.00 2.48
C ALA A 33 -1.08 -5.13 1.73
N VAL A 34 0.19 -5.41 2.04
CA VAL A 34 0.95 -6.51 1.41
C VAL A 34 0.32 -7.86 1.74
N GLN A 35 -0.08 -8.11 2.99
CA GLN A 35 -0.77 -9.34 3.38
C GLN A 35 -2.07 -9.52 2.60
N GLN A 36 -2.84 -8.44 2.44
CA GLN A 36 -4.10 -8.47 1.71
C GLN A 36 -3.90 -8.70 0.21
N ILE A 37 -2.86 -8.09 -0.40
CA ILE A 37 -2.45 -8.36 -1.79
C ILE A 37 -2.13 -9.85 -1.99
N ILE A 38 -1.37 -10.44 -1.07
CA ILE A 38 -1.00 -11.87 -1.11
C ILE A 38 -2.25 -12.73 -0.98
N SER A 39 -3.12 -12.43 -0.02
CA SER A 39 -4.37 -13.17 0.24
C SER A 39 -5.31 -13.13 -0.97
N LEU A 40 -5.44 -11.96 -1.62
CA LEU A 40 -6.27 -11.78 -2.81
C LEU A 40 -5.58 -12.23 -4.10
N GLN A 41 -4.31 -12.66 -4.03
CA GLN A 41 -3.51 -13.08 -5.18
C GLN A 41 -3.40 -12.01 -6.28
N LEU A 42 -3.44 -10.74 -5.92
CA LEU A 42 -3.43 -9.63 -6.88
C LEU A 42 -2.01 -9.37 -7.39
N ARG A 43 -1.87 -9.13 -8.70
CA ARG A 43 -0.61 -8.63 -9.30
C ARG A 43 -0.62 -7.11 -9.33
N SER A 44 0.55 -6.47 -9.31
CA SER A 44 0.65 -5.01 -9.27
C SER A 44 -0.04 -4.35 -10.47
N ALA A 45 0.10 -4.97 -11.65
CA ALA A 45 -0.55 -4.52 -12.87
C ALA A 45 -2.09 -4.57 -12.79
N ASP A 46 -2.65 -5.57 -12.10
CA ASP A 46 -4.10 -5.71 -11.93
C ASP A 46 -4.64 -4.68 -10.92
N ILE A 47 -3.87 -4.38 -9.87
CA ILE A 47 -4.20 -3.33 -8.90
C ILE A 47 -4.26 -1.97 -9.60
N VAL A 48 -3.19 -1.58 -10.30
CA VAL A 48 -3.16 -0.25 -10.95
C VAL A 48 -4.17 -0.15 -12.10
N LYS A 49 -4.47 -1.27 -12.78
CA LYS A 49 -5.57 -1.32 -13.75
C LYS A 49 -6.92 -1.10 -13.06
N SER A 50 -7.13 -1.69 -11.89
CA SER A 50 -8.37 -1.53 -11.11
C SER A 50 -8.51 -0.12 -10.53
N MET A 51 -7.38 0.57 -10.28
CA MET A 51 -7.34 2.01 -9.97
C MET A 51 -7.62 2.90 -11.20
N GLY A 52 -7.86 2.33 -12.38
CA GLY A 52 -8.22 3.11 -13.58
C GLY A 52 -7.04 3.73 -14.34
N TYR A 53 -5.79 3.37 -14.03
CA TYR A 53 -4.65 3.88 -14.79
C TYR A 53 -4.70 3.41 -16.26
N PRO A 54 -4.44 4.29 -17.24
CA PRO A 54 -4.30 3.90 -18.64
C PRO A 54 -3.11 2.96 -18.83
N ARG A 55 -3.18 2.06 -19.83
CA ARG A 55 -2.10 1.08 -20.12
C ARG A 55 -0.72 1.71 -20.28
N LYS A 56 -0.64 2.91 -20.88
CA LYS A 56 0.62 3.67 -21.06
C LYS A 56 1.26 4.13 -19.74
N HIS A 57 0.49 4.19 -18.65
CA HIS A 57 0.94 4.60 -17.32
C HIS A 57 1.13 3.42 -16.35
N THR A 58 0.88 2.18 -16.76
CA THR A 58 0.97 1.00 -15.89
C THR A 58 2.34 0.89 -15.19
N PHE A 59 3.44 1.19 -15.89
CA PHE A 59 4.78 1.12 -15.29
C PHE A 59 4.97 2.14 -14.18
N ALA A 60 4.65 3.41 -14.43
CA ALA A 60 4.77 4.49 -13.45
C ALA A 60 3.82 4.28 -12.25
N ALA A 61 2.57 3.88 -12.51
CA ALA A 61 1.61 3.57 -11.45
C ALA A 61 2.06 2.38 -10.59
N THR A 62 2.65 1.36 -11.23
CA THR A 62 3.20 0.21 -10.50
C THR A 62 4.38 0.64 -9.64
N ASP A 63 5.25 1.52 -10.15
CA ASP A 63 6.35 2.08 -9.39
C ASP A 63 5.88 2.89 -8.18
N ARG A 64 4.85 3.73 -8.36
CA ARG A 64 4.17 4.41 -7.25
C ARG A 64 3.64 3.45 -6.20
N LEU A 65 2.96 2.37 -6.62
CA LEU A 65 2.48 1.34 -5.69
C LEU A 65 3.65 0.74 -4.88
N ARG A 66 4.81 0.50 -5.51
CA ARG A 66 6.04 0.07 -4.81
C ARG A 66 6.49 1.08 -3.79
N TYR A 67 6.55 2.34 -4.19
CA TYR A 67 6.96 3.43 -3.33
C TYR A 67 6.05 3.53 -2.09
N VAL A 68 4.73 3.56 -2.29
CA VAL A 68 3.73 3.61 -1.21
C VAL A 68 3.91 2.45 -0.24
N LEU A 69 3.99 1.22 -0.75
CA LEU A 69 4.13 0.02 0.09
C LEU A 69 5.49 -0.07 0.78
N CYS A 70 6.51 0.67 0.34
CA CYS A 70 7.85 0.67 0.94
C CYS A 70 8.18 1.97 1.70
N SER A 71 7.23 2.90 1.82
CA SER A 71 7.41 4.15 2.55
C SER A 71 6.98 4.02 4.01
N GLN A 72 7.62 4.80 4.89
CA GLN A 72 7.25 4.88 6.31
C GLN A 72 5.88 5.53 6.51
N ASN A 73 5.45 6.36 5.57
CA ASN A 73 4.22 7.15 5.66
C ASN A 73 3.24 6.87 4.51
N LEU A 74 3.38 5.72 3.83
CA LEU A 74 2.59 5.36 2.65
C LEU A 74 2.64 6.40 1.50
N GLY A 75 3.65 7.26 1.48
CA GLY A 75 3.76 8.34 0.49
C GLY A 75 2.77 9.49 0.69
N LEU A 76 2.17 9.59 1.89
CA LEU A 76 1.23 10.67 2.25
C LEU A 76 1.89 12.06 2.35
N ASP A 77 3.22 12.12 2.37
CA ASP A 77 3.99 13.37 2.32
C ASP A 77 3.96 14.06 0.95
N GLY A 78 3.40 13.40 -0.08
CA GLY A 78 3.33 13.96 -1.44
C GLY A 78 4.66 13.98 -2.17
N SER A 79 5.69 13.30 -1.66
CA SER A 79 7.01 13.23 -2.28
C SER A 79 7.04 12.44 -3.60
N TYR A 80 6.02 11.62 -3.86
CA TYR A 80 5.84 10.91 -5.14
C TYR A 80 4.72 11.57 -5.94
N ILE A 81 5.12 12.30 -7.00
CA ILE A 81 4.20 13.03 -7.87
C ILE A 81 3.48 12.05 -8.80
N ASP A 82 2.17 12.22 -8.92
CA ASP A 82 1.33 11.44 -9.82
C ASP A 82 0.21 12.32 -10.40
N PRO A 83 -0.01 12.29 -11.72
CA PRO A 83 -1.00 13.14 -12.38
C PRO A 83 -2.46 12.66 -12.22
N PHE A 84 -2.71 11.45 -11.73
CA PHE A 84 -4.04 10.83 -11.63
C PHE A 84 -4.61 10.86 -10.21
N TYR A 85 -3.76 10.76 -9.19
CA TYR A 85 -4.22 10.66 -7.80
C TYR A 85 -3.35 11.52 -6.88
N ARG A 86 -3.99 12.29 -5.99
CA ARG A 86 -3.31 12.83 -4.81
C ARG A 86 -2.82 11.70 -3.91
N ALA A 87 -1.90 12.00 -3.00
CA ALA A 87 -1.29 10.99 -2.13
C ALA A 87 -2.30 10.25 -1.26
N ASP A 88 -3.23 10.97 -0.65
CA ASP A 88 -4.31 10.42 0.17
C ASP A 88 -5.31 9.62 -0.67
N GLU A 89 -5.75 10.17 -1.80
CA GLU A 89 -6.69 9.50 -2.71
C GLU A 89 -6.14 8.15 -3.21
N PHE A 90 -4.84 8.09 -3.52
CA PHE A 90 -4.19 6.86 -3.94
C PHE A 90 -4.26 5.78 -2.86
N VAL A 91 -3.94 6.13 -1.61
CA VAL A 91 -3.93 5.16 -0.49
C VAL A 91 -5.35 4.68 -0.17
N LEU A 92 -6.33 5.58 -0.18
CA LEU A 92 -7.75 5.24 0.03
C LEU A 92 -8.27 4.29 -1.06
N GLU A 93 -7.96 4.60 -2.32
CA GLU A 93 -8.38 3.77 -3.45
C GLU A 93 -7.67 2.41 -3.43
N LEU A 94 -6.39 2.37 -3.04
CA LEU A 94 -5.66 1.12 -2.85
C LEU A 94 -6.36 0.24 -1.82
N PHE A 95 -6.66 0.78 -0.64
CA PHE A 95 -7.31 0.01 0.43
C PHE A 95 -8.72 -0.43 0.07
N ARG A 96 -9.44 0.37 -0.71
CA ARG A 96 -10.73 -0.02 -1.30
C ARG A 96 -10.59 -1.25 -2.20
N ILE A 97 -9.62 -1.25 -3.12
CA ILE A 97 -9.35 -2.40 -4.03
C ILE A 97 -8.90 -3.64 -3.25
N LEU A 98 -8.12 -3.44 -2.19
CA LEU A 98 -7.69 -4.50 -1.30
C LEU A 98 -8.81 -4.96 -0.35
N GLN A 99 -9.99 -4.36 -0.38
CA GLN A 99 -11.11 -4.70 0.49
C GLN A 99 -10.76 -4.59 1.98
N ILE A 100 -9.83 -3.70 2.33
CA ILE A 100 -9.49 -3.39 3.72
C ILE A 100 -10.58 -2.46 4.26
N LYS A 101 -11.16 -2.82 5.40
CA LYS A 101 -12.27 -2.04 5.95
C LYS A 101 -11.78 -0.71 6.53
N PRO A 102 -12.55 0.39 6.42
CA PRO A 102 -12.14 1.70 6.91
C PRO A 102 -11.73 1.73 8.38
N GLU A 103 -12.35 0.91 9.22
CA GLU A 103 -12.07 0.81 10.66
C GLU A 103 -10.66 0.28 10.94
N GLN A 104 -10.03 -0.40 9.97
CA GLN A 104 -8.69 -0.95 10.12
C GLN A 104 -7.57 0.07 9.84
N TYR A 105 -7.88 1.22 9.22
CA TYR A 105 -6.83 2.14 8.78
C TYR A 105 -7.13 3.63 8.97
N ARG A 106 -8.39 4.04 9.14
CA ARG A 106 -8.76 5.47 9.12
C ARG A 106 -8.02 6.29 10.17
N GLU A 107 -7.94 5.79 11.41
CA GLU A 107 -7.27 6.49 12.51
C GLU A 107 -5.77 6.66 12.25
N GLU A 108 -5.10 5.61 11.78
CA GLU A 108 -3.65 5.65 11.52
C GLU A 108 -3.32 6.54 10.31
N ILE A 109 -4.13 6.52 9.25
CA ILE A 109 -4.00 7.45 8.12
C ILE A 109 -4.16 8.90 8.59
N GLU A 110 -5.18 9.19 9.41
CA GLU A 110 -5.41 10.54 9.92
C GLU A 110 -4.25 11.02 10.80
N SER A 111 -3.76 10.16 11.69
CA SER A 111 -2.58 10.44 12.52
C SER A 111 -1.33 10.73 11.69
N LEU A 112 -1.09 9.95 10.62
CA LEU A 112 0.02 10.20 9.70
C LEU A 112 -0.13 11.54 8.99
N ARG A 113 -1.33 11.89 8.52
CA ARG A 113 -1.60 13.18 7.87
C ARG A 113 -1.33 14.36 8.81
N GLN A 114 -1.75 14.27 10.07
CA GLN A 114 -1.51 15.33 11.05
C GLN A 114 -0.02 15.48 11.36
N THR A 115 0.72 14.38 11.43
CA THR A 115 2.17 14.39 11.68
C THR A 115 2.96 15.01 10.51
N LEU A 116 2.46 14.82 9.28
CA LEU A 116 3.10 15.32 8.07
C LEU A 116 2.70 16.75 7.71
N GLN A 117 1.61 17.27 8.27
CA GLN A 117 1.31 18.69 8.15
C GLN A 117 2.35 19.47 8.97
N PRO A 118 3.03 20.47 8.39
CA PRO A 118 3.88 21.33 9.18
C PRO A 118 3.02 22.00 10.26
N LEU A 119 3.45 21.88 11.52
CA LEU A 119 2.97 22.74 12.61
C LEU A 119 3.04 24.18 12.11
N LYS A 120 1.88 24.80 11.93
CA LYS A 120 1.78 26.23 11.62
C LYS A 120 2.29 27.06 12.80
#